data_AF-A0A7Y5FUF5-F1
#
_entry.id   AF-A0A7Y5FUF5-F1
#
_cell.length_a   1.000
_cell.length_b   1.000
_cell.length_c   1.000
_cell.angle_alpha   90.00
_cell.angle_beta   90.00
_cell.angle_gamma   90.00
#
_symmetry.space_group_name_H-M   'P 1'
#
loop_
_entity.id
_entity.type
_entity.pdbx_description
1 polymer ?
#
loop_
_entity_poly.entity_id
_entity_poly.type
_entity_poly.pdbx_seq_one_letter_code
_entity_poly.pdbx_strand_id
1 'polypeptide(L)'
;MRMEDWIEGPVLRVIDGDTFEMQVAVVGAGNDYPYKPVELIRLSQSAPPPGTEAGEEAKRRLEAHVGGKTVRCYVKSRDPEGYLLSDVTVRE
;
A
#
# COMPACT_ATOMS: atom_id res chain seq x y z
N MET A 1 4.29 -1.92 25.41
CA MET A 1 3.57 -1.47 24.20
C MET A 1 4.28 -2.08 23.01
N ARG A 2 3.57 -2.81 22.13
CA ARG A 2 4.13 -3.20 20.84
C ARG A 2 4.13 -1.94 19.98
N MET A 3 5.28 -1.61 19.38
CA MET A 3 5.36 -0.50 18.45
C MET A 3 4.62 -0.89 17.17
N GLU A 4 3.97 0.06 16.51
CA GLU A 4 3.24 -0.20 15.26
C GLU A 4 4.23 -0.53 14.12
N ASP A 5 3.88 -1.55 13.33
CA ASP A 5 4.62 -1.91 12.13
C ASP A 5 4.19 -0.98 10.99
N TRP A 6 5.14 -0.23 10.44
CA TRP A 6 4.86 0.66 9.33
C TRP A 6 6.07 0.88 8.43
N ILE A 7 5.76 1.22 7.18
CA ILE A 7 6.72 1.64 6.16
C ILE A 7 6.24 2.93 5.50
N GLU A 8 7.17 3.72 4.97
CA GLU A 8 6.88 4.97 4.30
C GLU A 8 7.77 5.17 3.07
N GLY A 9 7.22 5.81 2.05
CA GLY A 9 7.95 6.16 0.83
C GLY A 9 7.02 6.49 -0.35
N PRO A 10 7.59 6.81 -1.52
CA PRO A 10 6.82 7.25 -2.68
C PRO A 10 6.10 6.09 -3.37
N VAL A 11 4.86 6.34 -3.79
CA VAL A 11 4.11 5.42 -4.67
C VAL A 11 4.68 5.48 -6.08
N LEU A 12 5.06 4.32 -6.62
CA LEU A 12 5.64 4.18 -7.95
C LEU A 12 4.55 4.03 -9.01
N ARG A 13 3.54 3.20 -8.73
CA ARG A 13 2.39 2.96 -9.62
C ARG A 13 1.25 2.30 -8.87
N VAL A 14 0.02 2.48 -9.38
CA VAL A 14 -1.16 1.74 -8.93
C VAL A 14 -1.41 0.58 -9.88
N ILE A 15 -1.68 -0.60 -9.32
CA ILE A 15 -1.90 -1.83 -10.08
C ILE A 15 -3.38 -1.96 -10.42
N ASP A 16 -4.24 -1.88 -9.41
CA ASP A 16 -5.71 -2.01 -9.50
C ASP A 16 -6.42 -1.13 -8.45
N GLY A 17 -7.69 -1.41 -8.15
CA GLY A 17 -8.51 -0.59 -7.26
C GLY A 17 -8.12 -0.59 -5.77
N ASP A 18 -7.31 -1.56 -5.33
CA ASP A 18 -6.87 -1.65 -3.93
C ASP A 18 -5.38 -1.99 -3.78
N THR A 19 -4.64 -2.13 -4.88
CA THR A 19 -3.23 -2.53 -4.84
C THR A 19 -2.34 -1.49 -5.55
N PHE A 20 -1.25 -1.10 -4.88
CA PHE A 20 -0.20 -0.25 -5.46
C PHE A 20 1.20 -0.71 -5.09
N GLU A 21 2.18 -0.25 -5.85
CA GLU A 21 3.60 -0.50 -5.62
C GLU A 21 4.26 0.77 -5.08
N MET A 22 5.07 0.64 -4.03
CA MET A 22 5.81 1.75 -3.46
C MET A 22 7.27 1.40 -3.21
N GLN A 23 8.13 2.42 -3.28
CA GLN A 23 9.48 2.31 -2.77
C GLN A 23 9.46 2.47 -1.24
N VAL A 24 10.15 1.59 -0.53
CA VAL A 24 10.35 1.70 0.92
C VAL A 24 11.53 2.61 1.19
N ALA A 25 11.27 3.80 1.73
CA ALA A 25 12.29 4.79 2.08
C ALA A 25 12.56 4.81 3.59
N VAL A 26 11.53 4.60 4.41
CA VAL A 26 11.62 4.59 5.87
C VAL A 26 10.87 3.38 6.41
N VAL A 27 11.43 2.76 7.44
CA VAL A 27 10.83 1.64 8.16
C VAL A 27 10.66 2.01 9.63
N GLY A 28 9.52 1.66 10.21
CA GLY A 28 9.26 1.78 11.64
C GLY A 28 10.21 0.93 12.49
N ALA A 29 10.35 1.30 13.76
CA ALA A 29 11.20 0.55 14.71
C ALA A 29 10.50 -0.71 15.27
N GLY A 30 9.19 -0.86 15.04
CA GLY A 30 8.35 -1.92 15.60
C GLY A 30 8.09 -3.10 14.66
N ASN A 31 8.85 -3.22 13.58
CA ASN A 31 8.47 -4.05 12.45
C ASN A 31 8.69 -5.55 12.71
N ASP A 32 7.74 -6.37 12.27
CA ASP A 32 7.73 -7.81 12.54
C ASP A 32 8.62 -8.61 11.57
N TYR A 33 9.03 -8.02 10.44
CA TYR A 33 9.83 -8.66 9.41
C TYR A 33 10.58 -7.66 8.52
N PRO A 34 11.62 -8.10 7.79
CA PRO A 34 12.33 -7.24 6.85
C PRO A 34 11.46 -6.89 5.63
N TYR A 35 11.57 -5.64 5.21
CA TYR A 35 10.92 -5.11 4.01
C TYR A 35 11.86 -5.08 2.81
N LYS A 36 11.30 -5.34 1.64
CA LYS A 36 12.00 -5.16 0.36
C LYS A 36 12.14 -3.67 0.05
N PRO A 37 13.10 -3.27 -0.80
CA PRO A 37 13.20 -1.89 -1.27
C PRO A 37 11.96 -1.41 -2.03
N VAL A 38 11.21 -2.34 -2.61
CA VAL A 38 9.92 -2.11 -3.28
C VAL A 38 8.94 -3.15 -2.76
N GLU A 39 7.79 -2.69 -2.29
CA GLU A 39 6.73 -3.55 -1.75
C GLU A 39 5.42 -3.31 -2.49
N LEU A 40 4.62 -4.37 -2.56
CA LEU A 40 3.24 -4.34 -3.04
C LEU A 40 2.31 -4.16 -1.85
N ILE A 41 1.57 -3.07 -1.85
CA ILE A 41 0.65 -2.71 -0.78
C ILE A 41 -0.76 -3.00 -1.26
N ARG A 42 -1.49 -3.81 -0.49
CA ARG A 42 -2.92 -4.04 -0.65
C ARG A 42 -3.66 -3.30 0.46
N LEU A 43 -4.63 -2.48 0.09
CA LEU A 43 -5.47 -1.77 1.07
C LEU A 43 -6.28 -2.78 1.88
N SER A 44 -6.48 -2.46 3.16
CA SER A 44 -7.34 -3.27 4.03
C SER A 44 -8.80 -3.31 3.57
N GLN A 45 -9.22 -2.35 2.75
CA GLN A 45 -10.54 -2.30 2.15
C GLN A 45 -10.47 -2.86 0.72
N SER A 46 -11.31 -3.86 0.44
CA SER A 46 -11.42 -4.49 -0.87
C SER A 46 -12.03 -3.56 -1.91
N ALA A 47 -11.47 -3.54 -3.12
CA ALA A 47 -12.05 -2.88 -4.29
C ALA A 47 -12.87 -3.85 -5.17
N PRO A 48 -13.73 -3.32 -6.06
CA PRO A 48 -14.35 -4.14 -7.10
C PRO A 48 -13.32 -4.84 -8.00
N PRO A 49 -13.65 -5.99 -8.60
CA PRO A 49 -12.70 -6.77 -9.39
C PRO A 49 -12.10 -5.98 -10.57
N PRO A 50 -10.80 -6.15 -10.87
CA PRO A 50 -10.16 -5.52 -12.03
C PRO A 50 -10.80 -5.98 -13.34
N GLY A 51 -10.76 -5.14 -14.37
CA GLY A 51 -11.38 -5.42 -15.68
C GLY A 51 -12.90 -5.24 -15.74
N THR A 52 -13.54 -4.85 -14.63
CA THR A 52 -14.91 -4.34 -14.61
C THR A 52 -14.91 -2.81 -14.64
N GLU A 53 -15.98 -2.19 -15.14
CA GLU A 53 -16.09 -0.71 -15.13
C GLU A 53 -15.93 -0.13 -13.71
N ALA A 54 -16.49 -0.80 -12.71
CA ALA A 54 -16.34 -0.42 -11.31
C ALA A 54 -14.90 -0.57 -10.79
N GLY A 55 -14.17 -1.59 -11.23
CA GLY A 55 -12.77 -1.80 -10.87
C GLY A 55 -11.85 -0.75 -11.48
N GLU A 56 -12.08 -0.39 -12.75
CA GLU A 56 -11.33 0.68 -13.43
C GLU A 56 -11.56 2.05 -12.78
N GLU A 57 -12.80 2.35 -12.38
CA GLU A 57 -13.11 3.57 -11.64
C GLU A 57 -12.46 3.58 -10.26
N ALA A 58 -12.47 2.46 -9.53
CA ALA A 58 -11.78 2.34 -8.24
C ALA A 58 -10.27 2.56 -8.39
N LYS A 59 -9.66 1.99 -9.43
CA LYS A 59 -8.24 2.20 -9.75
C LYS A 59 -7.94 3.67 -10.02
N ARG A 60 -8.74 4.35 -10.84
CA ARG A 60 -8.55 5.79 -11.13
C ARG A 60 -8.64 6.65 -9.87
N ARG A 61 -9.57 6.33 -8.96
CA ARG A 61 -9.69 7.03 -7.67
C ARG A 61 -8.46 6.82 -6.81
N LEU A 62 -7.96 5.58 -6.74
CA LEU A 62 -6.74 5.28 -6.01
C LEU A 62 -5.54 6.01 -6.62
N GLU A 63 -5.38 5.97 -7.94
CA GLU A 63 -4.34 6.73 -8.67
C GLU A 63 -4.40 8.23 -8.37
N ALA A 64 -5.58 8.85 -8.39
CA ALA A 64 -5.73 10.25 -8.04
C ALA A 64 -5.41 10.54 -6.57
N HIS A 65 -5.67 9.58 -5.68
CA HIS A 65 -5.45 9.74 -4.25
C HIS A 65 -3.97 9.59 -3.86
N VAL A 66 -3.26 8.58 -4.38
CA VAL A 66 -1.91 8.21 -3.93
C VAL A 66 -0.82 8.34 -5.00
N GLY A 67 -1.18 8.42 -6.29
CA GLY A 67 -0.23 8.41 -7.39
C GLY A 67 0.82 9.52 -7.29
N GLY A 68 2.09 9.14 -7.28
CA GLY A 68 3.23 10.06 -7.19
C GLY A 68 3.42 10.73 -5.82
N LYS A 69 2.62 10.36 -4.81
CA LYS A 69 2.73 10.91 -3.44
C LYS A 69 3.55 9.98 -2.54
N THR A 70 4.09 10.54 -1.47
CA THR A 70 4.63 9.75 -0.36
C THR A 70 3.49 9.26 0.52
N VAL A 71 3.50 7.98 0.86
CA VAL A 71 2.50 7.37 1.73
C VAL A 71 3.15 6.66 2.90
N ARG A 72 2.46 6.64 4.04
CA ARG A 72 2.75 5.77 5.17
C ARG A 72 1.73 4.62 5.19
N CYS A 73 2.24 3.40 5.26
CA CYS A 73 1.46 2.17 5.31
C CYS A 73 1.64 1.53 6.68
N TYR A 74 0.54 1.40 7.42
CA TYR A 74 0.47 0.69 8.68
C TYR A 74 0.16 -0.78 8.40
N VAL A 75 1.17 -1.62 8.56
CA VAL A 75 1.15 -3.00 8.06
C VAL A 75 0.44 -3.90 9.07
N LYS A 76 -0.60 -4.59 8.60
CA LYS A 76 -1.38 -5.53 9.43
C LYS A 76 -0.88 -6.96 9.28
N SER A 77 -0.55 -7.34 8.05
CA SER A 77 -0.05 -8.68 7.71
C SER A 77 0.62 -8.68 6.35
N ARG A 78 1.37 -9.75 6.09
CA ARG A 78 1.89 -10.10 4.76
C ARG A 78 1.17 -11.37 4.31
N ASP A 79 0.54 -11.33 3.14
CA ASP A 79 -0.12 -12.51 2.60
C ASP A 79 0.89 -13.51 2.00
N PRO A 80 0.47 -14.77 1.70
CA PRO A 80 1.37 -15.78 1.14
C PRO A 80 1.97 -15.42 -0.22
N GLU A 81 1.33 -14.53 -0.98
CA GLU A 81 1.81 -14.04 -2.27
C GLU A 81 2.82 -12.88 -2.11
N GLY A 82 2.92 -12.33 -0.90
CA GLY A 82 3.88 -11.30 -0.50
C GLY A 82 3.33 -9.88 -0.52
N TYR A 83 2.02 -9.68 -0.66
CA TYR A 83 1.40 -8.35 -0.53
C TYR A 83 1.30 -7.95 0.94
N LEU A 84 1.54 -6.67 1.21
CA LEU A 84 1.37 -6.08 2.52
C LEU A 84 -0.04 -5.53 2.68
N LEU A 85 -0.85 -6.20 3.49
CA LEU A 85 -2.16 -5.70 3.86
C LEU A 85 -1.99 -4.53 4.82
N SER A 86 -2.40 -3.33 4.42
CA SER A 86 -2.10 -2.11 5.17
C SER A 86 -3.28 -1.14 5.25
N ASP A 87 -3.29 -0.30 6.29
CA ASP A 87 -4.00 0.98 6.26
C ASP A 87 -3.04 2.06 5.76
N VAL A 88 -3.51 2.97 4.91
CA VAL A 88 -2.64 3.90 4.18
C VAL A 88 -3.03 5.34 4.47
N THR A 89 -2.03 6.18 4.72
CA THR A 89 -2.18 7.62 4.90
C THR A 89 -1.20 8.35 3.97
N VAL A 90 -1.72 9.29 3.18
CA VAL A 90 -0.90 10.17 2.34
C VAL A 90 -0.13 11.16 3.23
N ARG A 91 1.16 11.37 2.95
CA ARG A 91 1.97 12.41 3.58
C ARG A 91 2.02 13.64 2.66
N GLU A 92 1.80 14.82 3.24
CA GLU A 92 1.95 16.12 2.58
C GLU A 92 3.43 16.51 2.43
#